data_AF-A0A849DF56-F1
#
_entry.id   AF-A0A849DF56-F1
#
_cell.length_a   1.000
_cell.length_b   1.000
_cell.length_c   1.000
_cell.angle_alpha   90.00
_cell.angle_beta   90.00
_cell.angle_gamma   90.00
#
_symmetry.space_group_name_H-M   'P 1'
#
loop_
_entity.id
_entity.type
_entity.pdbx_description
1 polymer ?
#
loop_
_entity_poly.entity_id
_entity_poly.type
_entity_poly.pdbx_seq_one_letter_code
_entity_poly.pdbx_strand_id
1 'polypeptide(L)'
;MKDLLLYGPMLWMRKIVVYLLITAIVLGLVLYFLVNSALVVRKVANTFAPDYNISYSRIHGNVLTGVKIEDLAYNEDSLAKHVTLKWNPAGLFKKTIMVNTLRVEKANVDTIKTLISTFSSAESNESEETNSSESLDMGVEVDHLFLSLEPFVEQGISISNVILEVKDLGYRSDNVNVRTLDLQSESNLTDIVLDASIKESHLV
;
A
#
# COMPACT_ATOMS: atom_id res chain seq x y z
N MET A 1 -8.72 66.99 -7.19
CA MET A 1 -7.47 66.44 -7.79
C MET A 1 -6.68 65.62 -6.75
N LYS A 2 -7.35 64.77 -5.95
CA LYS A 2 -6.70 63.90 -4.94
C LYS A 2 -7.02 62.41 -5.16
N ASP A 3 -8.03 62.08 -5.96
CA ASP A 3 -8.45 60.69 -6.21
C ASP A 3 -7.60 59.94 -7.25
N LEU A 4 -6.69 60.62 -7.95
CA LEU A 4 -5.83 59.98 -8.97
C LEU A 4 -4.55 59.36 -8.40
N LEU A 5 -4.16 59.68 -7.16
CA LEU A 5 -2.87 59.27 -6.58
C LEU A 5 -2.90 57.93 -5.82
N LEU A 6 -4.09 57.40 -5.52
CA LEU A 6 -4.24 56.12 -4.79
C LEU A 6 -4.49 54.92 -5.72
N TYR A 7 -4.79 55.14 -7.01
CA TYR A 7 -5.05 54.07 -7.97
C TYR A 7 -3.78 53.31 -8.42
N GLY A 8 -2.64 54.00 -8.50
CA GLY A 8 -1.34 53.40 -8.86
C GLY A 8 -0.90 52.26 -7.92
N PRO A 9 -0.79 52.49 -6.60
CA PRO A 9 -0.36 51.45 -5.66
C PRO A 9 -1.38 50.31 -5.48
N MET A 10 -2.69 50.59 -5.58
CA MET A 10 -3.74 49.57 -5.48
C MET A 10 -3.73 48.61 -6.68
N LEU A 11 -3.51 49.14 -7.90
CA LEU A 11 -3.34 48.31 -9.10
C LEU A 11 -2.05 47.48 -9.07
N TRP A 12 -1.00 47.98 -8.43
CA TRP A 12 0.28 47.27 -8.28
C TRP A 12 0.18 46.11 -7.26
N MET A 13 -0.47 46.33 -6.12
CA MET A 13 -0.82 45.27 -5.15
C MET A 13 -1.67 44.17 -5.79
N ARG A 14 -2.69 44.53 -6.59
CA ARG A 14 -3.51 43.56 -7.32
C ARG A 14 -2.68 42.71 -8.28
N LYS A 15 -1.71 43.29 -8.99
CA LYS A 15 -0.79 42.54 -9.86
C LYS A 15 0.06 41.56 -9.06
N ILE A 16 0.61 41.97 -7.93
CA ILE A 16 1.43 41.09 -7.07
C ILE A 16 0.61 39.90 -6.58
N VAL A 17 -0.61 40.14 -6.08
CA VAL A 17 -1.50 39.06 -5.63
C VAL A 17 -1.83 38.10 -6.76
N VAL A 18 -2.10 38.61 -7.96
CA VAL A 18 -2.37 37.78 -9.15
C VAL A 18 -1.13 36.96 -9.54
N TYR A 19 0.07 37.56 -9.57
CA TYR A 19 1.30 36.83 -9.87
C TYR A 19 1.59 35.75 -8.83
N LEU A 20 1.42 36.05 -7.54
CA LEU A 20 1.63 35.08 -6.46
C LEU A 20 0.64 33.92 -6.57
N LEU A 21 -0.62 34.21 -6.89
CA LEU A 21 -1.65 33.19 -7.11
C LEU A 21 -1.34 32.33 -8.35
N ILE A 22 -0.89 32.94 -9.46
CA ILE A 22 -0.43 32.20 -10.65
C ILE A 22 0.76 31.32 -10.29
N THR A 23 1.76 31.84 -9.58
CA THR A 23 2.92 31.06 -9.14
C THR A 23 2.50 29.90 -8.24
N ALA A 24 1.56 30.11 -7.30
CA ALA A 24 1.03 29.04 -6.46
C ALA A 24 0.31 27.96 -7.26
N ILE A 25 -0.48 28.33 -8.27
CA ILE A 25 -1.14 27.38 -9.18
C ILE A 25 -0.10 26.60 -9.99
N VAL A 26 0.88 27.28 -10.58
CA VAL A 26 1.95 26.64 -11.37
C VAL A 26 2.75 25.69 -10.48
N LEU A 27 3.08 26.09 -9.25
CA LEU A 27 3.77 25.24 -8.29
C LEU A 27 2.93 24.03 -7.89
N GLY A 28 1.63 24.22 -7.65
CA GLY A 28 0.69 23.13 -7.37
C GLY A 28 0.58 22.15 -8.53
N LEU A 29 0.55 22.63 -9.77
CA LEU A 29 0.57 21.78 -10.97
C LEU A 29 1.88 21.00 -11.09
N VAL A 30 3.03 21.65 -10.86
CA VAL A 30 4.34 20.97 -10.88
C VAL A 30 4.41 19.88 -9.82
N LEU A 31 3.97 20.16 -8.59
CA LEU A 31 3.88 19.18 -7.51
C LEU A 31 2.94 18.02 -7.87
N TYR A 32 1.78 18.32 -8.45
CA TYR A 32 0.85 17.30 -8.92
C TYR A 32 1.52 16.40 -9.97
N PHE A 33 2.20 16.97 -10.97
CA PHE A 33 2.90 16.19 -11.99
C PHE A 33 4.05 15.35 -11.40
N LEU A 34 4.79 15.88 -10.42
CA LEU A 34 5.85 15.15 -9.73
C LEU A 34 5.28 13.91 -9.02
N VAL A 35 4.25 14.07 -8.19
CA VAL A 35 3.66 12.96 -7.40
C VAL A 35 2.87 12.00 -8.28
N ASN A 36 2.27 12.49 -9.37
CA ASN A 36 1.56 11.68 -10.36
C ASN A 36 2.51 10.94 -11.35
N SER A 37 3.83 11.12 -11.23
CA SER A 37 4.80 10.48 -12.11
C SER A 37 5.24 9.10 -11.60
N ALA A 38 5.37 8.14 -12.51
CA ALA A 38 5.97 6.82 -12.22
C ALA A 38 7.45 6.92 -11.82
N LEU A 39 8.11 8.03 -12.16
CA LEU A 39 9.52 8.27 -11.84
C LEU A 39 9.76 8.40 -10.34
N VAL A 40 8.87 9.09 -9.62
CA VAL A 40 9.00 9.27 -8.17
C VAL A 40 8.88 7.93 -7.46
N VAL A 41 7.87 7.12 -7.81
CA VAL A 41 7.68 5.78 -7.25
C VAL A 41 8.92 4.92 -7.49
N ARG A 42 9.42 4.86 -8.73
CA ARG A 42 10.62 4.08 -9.07
C ARG A 42 11.86 4.58 -8.35
N LYS A 43 12.03 5.90 -8.20
CA LYS A 43 13.17 6.48 -7.49
C LYS A 43 13.16 6.12 -6.01
N VAL A 44 12.02 6.29 -5.35
CA VAL A 44 11.83 5.90 -3.94
C VAL A 44 12.09 4.41 -3.77
N ALA A 45 11.46 3.56 -4.59
CA ALA A 45 11.65 2.11 -4.52
C ALA A 45 13.11 1.70 -4.76
N ASN A 46 13.81 2.29 -5.73
CA ASN A 46 15.25 2.03 -5.95
C ASN A 46 16.14 2.48 -4.79
N THR A 47 15.72 3.47 -4.01
CA THR A 47 16.48 3.96 -2.86
C THR A 47 16.28 3.05 -1.64
N PHE A 48 15.05 2.64 -1.35
CA PHE A 48 14.75 1.94 -0.10
C PHE A 48 14.64 0.42 -0.23
N ALA A 49 14.19 -0.12 -1.37
CA ALA A 49 14.02 -1.57 -1.52
C ALA A 49 15.32 -2.37 -1.31
N PRO A 50 16.49 -1.93 -1.81
CA PRO A 50 17.75 -2.66 -1.61
C PRO A 50 18.15 -2.79 -0.13
N ASP A 51 17.82 -1.81 0.71
CA ASP A 51 18.14 -1.83 2.15
C ASP A 51 17.43 -2.97 2.89
N TYR A 52 16.33 -3.48 2.32
CA TYR A 52 15.57 -4.61 2.84
C TYR A 52 15.76 -5.88 2.01
N ASN A 53 16.79 -5.95 1.17
CA ASN A 53 17.04 -7.02 0.20
C ASN A 53 15.84 -7.32 -0.72
N ILE A 54 15.04 -6.29 -1.03
CA ILE A 54 13.92 -6.38 -1.94
C ILE A 54 14.38 -5.90 -3.33
N SER A 55 14.10 -6.70 -4.36
CA SER A 55 14.34 -6.33 -5.75
C SER A 55 13.08 -6.53 -6.59
N TYR A 56 13.05 -5.88 -7.76
CA TYR A 56 11.92 -5.94 -8.67
C TYR A 56 12.37 -5.67 -10.11
N SER A 57 11.67 -6.25 -11.08
CA SER A 57 11.94 -6.02 -12.51
C SER A 57 11.39 -4.68 -12.97
N ARG A 58 10.13 -4.39 -12.58
CA ARG A 58 9.43 -3.19 -13.03
C ARG A 58 8.42 -2.70 -12.03
N ILE A 59 8.32 -1.38 -11.91
CA ILE A 59 7.27 -0.71 -11.14
C ILE A 59 6.59 0.35 -12.01
N HIS A 60 5.26 0.35 -11.99
CA HIS A 60 4.42 1.27 -12.75
C HIS A 60 3.40 1.93 -11.83
N GLY A 61 2.76 2.98 -12.35
CA GLY A 61 1.72 3.71 -11.63
C GLY A 61 2.25 4.96 -10.96
N ASN A 62 1.56 5.43 -9.93
CA ASN A 62 1.93 6.63 -9.20
C ASN A 62 1.43 6.56 -7.75
N VAL A 63 1.93 7.47 -6.91
CA VAL A 63 1.60 7.49 -5.49
C VAL A 63 0.12 7.78 -5.24
N LEU A 64 -0.58 8.48 -6.15
CA LEU A 64 -1.96 8.91 -5.92
C LEU A 64 -3.02 7.85 -6.25
N THR A 65 -2.73 6.97 -7.21
CA THR A 65 -3.72 6.00 -7.74
C THR A 65 -3.33 4.56 -7.45
N GLY A 66 -2.05 4.30 -7.23
CA GLY A 66 -1.55 2.97 -6.98
C GLY A 66 -0.36 2.59 -7.84
N VAL A 67 0.24 1.45 -7.48
CA VAL A 67 1.44 0.90 -8.08
C VAL A 67 1.21 -0.53 -8.53
N LYS A 68 1.86 -0.91 -9.63
CA LYS A 68 1.99 -2.30 -10.06
C LYS A 68 3.46 -2.67 -10.10
N ILE A 69 3.84 -3.69 -9.34
CA ILE A 69 5.19 -4.23 -9.24
C ILE A 69 5.21 -5.58 -9.95
N GLU A 70 6.24 -5.80 -10.77
CA GLU A 70 6.46 -7.04 -11.53
C GLU A 70 7.76 -7.71 -11.06
N ASP A 71 7.70 -9.03 -10.93
CA ASP A 71 8.79 -9.91 -10.50
C ASP A 71 9.43 -9.41 -9.19
N LEU A 72 8.62 -9.27 -8.14
CA LEU A 72 9.08 -8.90 -6.81
C LEU A 72 9.88 -10.06 -6.22
N ALA A 73 11.07 -9.78 -5.70
CA ALA A 73 11.96 -10.77 -5.10
C ALA A 73 12.53 -10.29 -3.76
N TYR A 74 12.89 -11.25 -2.93
CA TYR A 74 13.51 -11.05 -1.61
C TYR A 74 14.75 -11.94 -1.50
N ASN A 75 15.91 -11.37 -1.15
CA ASN A 75 17.20 -12.07 -1.16
C ASN A 75 17.46 -12.81 -2.50
N GLU A 76 17.13 -12.18 -3.63
CA GLU A 76 17.22 -12.74 -5.00
C GLU A 76 16.21 -13.86 -5.33
N ASP A 77 15.48 -14.38 -4.34
CA ASP A 77 14.43 -15.37 -4.54
C ASP A 77 13.10 -14.70 -4.92
N SER A 78 12.39 -15.29 -5.88
CA SER A 78 11.09 -14.78 -6.36
C SER A 78 10.06 -14.80 -5.24
N LEU A 79 9.53 -13.63 -4.86
CA LEU A 79 8.51 -13.49 -3.82
C LEU A 79 7.10 -13.47 -4.40
N ALA A 80 6.86 -12.70 -5.47
CA ALA A 80 5.58 -12.65 -6.15
C ALA A 80 5.74 -12.14 -7.59
N LYS A 81 4.99 -12.74 -8.53
CA LYS A 81 5.07 -12.33 -9.94
C LYS A 81 4.46 -10.97 -10.22
N HIS A 82 3.29 -10.69 -9.65
CA HIS A 82 2.66 -9.38 -9.76
C HIS A 82 2.08 -8.94 -8.43
N VAL A 83 2.38 -7.71 -8.05
CA VAL A 83 1.74 -7.04 -6.91
C VAL A 83 1.09 -5.76 -7.43
N THR A 84 -0.22 -5.62 -7.23
CA THR A 84 -0.96 -4.40 -7.55
C THR A 84 -1.55 -3.85 -6.26
N LEU A 85 -1.19 -2.62 -5.94
CA LEU A 85 -1.74 -1.86 -4.83
C LEU A 85 -2.41 -0.60 -5.38
N LYS A 86 -3.73 -0.47 -5.22
CA LYS A 86 -4.48 0.74 -5.52
C LYS A 86 -5.10 1.24 -4.24
N TRP A 87 -4.98 2.54 -3.98
CA TRP A 87 -5.43 3.16 -2.75
C TRP A 87 -5.98 4.56 -3.01
N ASN A 88 -6.72 5.09 -2.05
CA ASN A 88 -7.30 6.42 -2.09
C ASN A 88 -6.69 7.31 -1.00
N PRO A 89 -5.81 8.26 -1.38
CA PRO A 89 -5.20 9.20 -0.43
C PRO A 89 -6.20 10.04 0.36
N ALA A 90 -7.41 10.25 -0.15
CA ALA A 90 -8.44 10.99 0.56
C ALA A 90 -8.89 10.30 1.86
N GLY A 91 -8.64 8.99 2.01
CA GLY A 91 -8.87 8.27 3.26
C GLY A 91 -8.07 8.83 4.44
N LEU A 92 -6.89 9.40 4.17
CA LEU A 92 -6.02 9.97 5.22
C LEU A 92 -6.68 11.16 5.94
N PHE A 93 -7.56 11.92 5.28
CA PHE A 93 -8.35 12.97 5.93
C PHE A 93 -9.29 12.43 7.01
N LYS A 94 -9.64 11.14 6.94
CA LYS A 94 -10.43 10.42 7.93
C LYS A 94 -9.57 9.49 8.81
N LYS A 95 -8.26 9.71 8.87
CA LYS A 95 -7.29 8.82 9.56
C LYS A 95 -7.47 7.35 9.14
N THR A 96 -7.65 7.10 7.85
CA THR A 96 -7.93 5.76 7.33
C THR A 96 -7.09 5.48 6.09
N ILE A 97 -6.38 4.37 6.08
CA ILE A 97 -5.70 3.88 4.88
C ILE A 97 -6.74 3.11 4.05
N MET A 98 -7.22 3.72 2.98
CA MET A 98 -8.23 3.11 2.09
C MET A 98 -7.55 2.45 0.90
N VAL A 99 -7.52 1.12 0.87
CA VAL A 99 -6.95 0.30 -0.20
C VAL A 99 -8.08 -0.23 -1.07
N ASN A 100 -8.23 0.31 -2.27
CA ASN A 100 -9.25 -0.16 -3.21
C ASN A 100 -8.92 -1.54 -3.80
N THR A 101 -7.65 -1.86 -3.95
CA THR A 101 -7.23 -3.17 -4.47
C THR A 101 -5.86 -3.52 -3.94
N LEU A 102 -5.75 -4.66 -3.28
CA LEU A 102 -4.49 -5.33 -3.02
C LEU A 102 -4.52 -6.68 -3.74
N ARG A 103 -3.70 -6.84 -4.77
CA ARG A 103 -3.63 -8.07 -5.55
C ARG A 103 -2.21 -8.57 -5.57
N VAL A 104 -1.98 -9.77 -5.05
CA VAL A 104 -0.70 -10.48 -5.06
C VAL A 104 -0.92 -11.75 -5.86
N GLU A 105 -0.21 -11.90 -6.98
CA GLU A 105 -0.36 -13.04 -7.87
C GLU A 105 0.90 -13.88 -7.87
N LYS A 106 0.72 -15.20 -7.78
CA LYS A 106 1.80 -16.19 -7.82
C LYS A 106 2.88 -15.87 -6.78
N ALA A 107 2.45 -15.79 -5.53
CA ALA A 107 3.35 -15.60 -4.41
C ALA A 107 4.06 -16.93 -4.06
N ASN A 108 5.35 -16.87 -3.76
CA ASN A 108 6.15 -18.04 -3.44
C ASN A 108 6.16 -18.32 -1.94
N VAL A 109 5.70 -19.51 -1.54
CA VAL A 109 5.53 -19.87 -0.13
C VAL A 109 6.86 -19.94 0.63
N ASP A 110 7.92 -20.45 0.01
CA ASP A 110 9.22 -20.63 0.67
C ASP A 110 9.91 -19.28 0.91
N THR A 111 9.83 -18.38 -0.08
CA THR A 111 10.34 -17.01 0.07
C THR A 111 9.53 -16.22 1.09
N ILE A 112 8.19 -16.39 1.14
CA ILE A 112 7.35 -15.76 2.18
C ILE A 112 7.75 -16.24 3.57
N LYS A 113 7.93 -17.55 3.78
CA LYS A 113 8.38 -18.09 5.08
C LYS A 113 9.73 -17.50 5.50
N THR A 114 10.65 -17.40 4.56
CA THR A 114 11.98 -16.81 4.79
C THR A 114 11.85 -15.34 5.21
N LEU A 115 11.06 -14.56 4.48
CA LEU A 115 10.80 -13.15 4.81
C LEU A 115 10.19 -13.00 6.21
N ILE A 116 9.15 -13.77 6.54
CA ILE A 116 8.48 -13.71 7.85
C ILE A 116 9.45 -14.03 8.99
N SER A 117 10.34 -15.01 8.81
CA SER A 117 11.32 -15.41 9.84
C SER A 117 12.28 -14.29 10.26
N THR A 118 12.52 -13.31 9.38
CA THR A 118 13.39 -12.16 9.68
C THR A 118 12.77 -11.18 10.67
N PHE A 119 11.46 -11.03 10.67
CA PHE A 119 10.75 -10.20 11.65
C PHE A 119 10.75 -10.86 13.04
N SER A 120 10.56 -12.19 13.11
CA SER A 120 10.57 -12.91 14.40
C SER A 120 11.94 -12.95 15.08
N SER A 121 13.02 -12.80 14.32
CA SER A 121 14.39 -12.81 14.86
C SER A 121 14.80 -11.47 15.48
N ALA A 122 14.16 -10.37 15.05
CA ALA A 122 14.46 -9.01 15.51
C ALA A 122 13.96 -8.74 16.93
N GLU A 123 12.83 -9.33 17.35
CA GLU A 123 12.26 -9.14 18.70
C GLU A 123 13.13 -9.69 19.83
N SER A 124 14.11 -10.56 19.54
CA SER A 124 14.98 -11.14 20.57
C SER A 124 16.19 -10.28 20.98
N ASN A 125 16.47 -9.16 20.30
CA ASN A 125 17.70 -8.38 20.51
C ASN A 125 17.50 -6.88 20.78
N GLU A 126 16.27 -6.39 20.93
CA GLU A 126 16.03 -4.99 21.27
C GLU A 126 15.86 -4.84 22.80
N SER A 127 16.93 -4.40 23.44
CA SER A 127 16.91 -3.82 24.78
C SER A 127 15.87 -2.70 24.87
N GLU A 128 15.09 -2.73 25.95
CA GLU A 128 14.02 -1.78 26.29
C GLU A 128 14.45 -0.31 26.19
N GLU A 129 14.21 0.33 25.04
CA GLU A 129 13.99 1.77 24.99
C GLU A 129 12.49 2.02 24.84
N THR A 130 11.86 2.39 25.95
CA THR A 130 10.47 2.84 26.01
C THR A 130 10.33 4.17 25.29
N ASN A 131 10.32 4.14 23.96
CA ASN A 131 9.72 5.21 23.18
C ASN A 131 8.21 4.97 23.23
N SER A 132 7.51 5.74 24.05
CA SER A 132 6.06 5.86 24.04
C SER A 132 5.61 6.26 22.64
N SER A 133 5.40 5.28 21.78
CA SER A 133 4.78 5.46 20.47
C SER A 133 3.33 5.83 20.75
N GLU A 134 2.97 7.08 20.49
CA GLU A 134 1.57 7.45 20.38
C GLU A 134 0.94 6.48 19.38
N SER A 135 0.04 5.61 19.85
CA SER A 135 -0.70 4.69 19.00
C SER A 135 -1.51 5.55 18.04
N LEU A 136 -1.03 5.69 16.81
CA LEU A 136 -1.77 6.38 15.76
C LEU A 136 -3.07 5.61 15.55
N ASP A 137 -4.19 6.16 16.01
CA ASP A 137 -5.54 5.66 15.77
C ASP A 137 -5.88 5.81 14.28
N MET A 138 -5.31 4.92 13.48
CA MET A 138 -5.50 4.82 12.04
C MET A 138 -6.30 3.56 11.72
N GLY A 139 -7.39 3.73 10.99
CA GLY A 139 -8.14 2.61 10.42
C GLY A 139 -7.48 2.12 9.13
N VAL A 140 -7.75 0.87 8.77
CA VAL A 140 -7.41 0.30 7.45
C VAL A 140 -8.68 -0.28 6.85
N GLU A 141 -8.98 0.11 5.62
CA GLU A 141 -10.11 -0.43 4.84
C GLU A 141 -9.58 -0.97 3.52
N VAL A 142 -9.91 -2.21 3.19
CA VAL A 142 -9.51 -2.90 1.96
C VAL A 142 -10.75 -3.38 1.23
N ASP A 143 -11.06 -2.77 0.08
CA ASP A 143 -12.27 -3.11 -0.70
C ASP A 143 -12.13 -4.52 -1.32
N HIS A 144 -10.96 -4.83 -1.86
CA HIS A 144 -10.67 -6.10 -2.53
C HIS A 144 -9.22 -6.52 -2.27
N LEU A 145 -9.05 -7.65 -1.59
CA LEU A 145 -7.79 -8.37 -1.49
C LEU A 145 -7.87 -9.66 -2.31
N PHE A 146 -6.88 -9.87 -3.18
CA PHE A 146 -6.70 -11.10 -3.91
C PHE A 146 -5.27 -11.60 -3.69
N LEU A 147 -5.13 -12.86 -3.31
CA LEU A 147 -3.86 -13.54 -3.17
C LEU A 147 -3.93 -14.86 -3.94
N SER A 148 -2.93 -15.13 -4.78
CA SER A 148 -2.70 -16.47 -5.31
C SER A 148 -1.27 -16.90 -5.09
N LEU A 149 -1.08 -18.20 -4.85
CA LEU A 149 0.24 -18.79 -4.59
C LEU A 149 0.76 -19.54 -5.82
N GLU A 150 2.07 -19.67 -5.94
CA GLU A 150 2.69 -20.63 -6.85
C GLU A 150 2.47 -22.06 -6.33
N PRO A 151 2.41 -23.08 -7.22
CA PRO A 151 2.36 -24.47 -6.79
C PRO A 151 3.55 -24.82 -5.88
N PHE A 152 3.29 -25.56 -4.81
CA PHE A 152 4.32 -25.94 -3.85
C PHE A 152 4.06 -27.32 -3.25
N VAL A 153 5.08 -27.88 -2.59
CA VAL A 153 4.99 -29.18 -1.92
C VAL A 153 5.30 -28.99 -0.44
N GLU A 154 4.40 -29.44 0.41
CA GLU A 154 4.55 -29.38 1.87
C GLU A 154 4.29 -30.78 2.44
N GLN A 155 5.25 -31.34 3.19
CA GLN A 155 5.10 -32.63 3.87
C GLN A 155 4.62 -33.79 2.95
N GLY A 156 5.02 -33.76 1.67
CA GLY A 156 4.62 -34.76 0.67
C GLY A 156 3.24 -34.52 0.01
N ILE A 157 2.55 -33.44 0.37
CA ILE A 157 1.31 -32.99 -0.25
C ILE A 157 1.66 -31.94 -1.31
N SER A 158 1.26 -32.19 -2.55
CA SER A 158 1.43 -31.24 -3.66
C SER A 158 0.19 -30.37 -3.76
N ILE A 159 0.37 -29.07 -3.59
CA ILE A 159 -0.69 -28.06 -3.67
C ILE A 159 -0.52 -27.34 -5.00
N SER A 160 -1.49 -27.51 -5.89
CA SER A 160 -1.43 -27.00 -7.26
C SER A 160 -1.96 -25.59 -7.39
N ASN A 161 -2.90 -25.20 -6.53
CA ASN A 161 -3.55 -23.91 -6.59
C ASN A 161 -3.98 -23.47 -5.18
N VAL A 162 -3.74 -22.21 -4.85
CA VAL A 162 -4.31 -21.56 -3.67
C VAL A 162 -4.73 -20.16 -4.07
N ILE A 163 -5.99 -19.83 -3.82
CA ILE A 163 -6.57 -18.52 -4.06
C ILE A 163 -7.30 -18.08 -2.78
N LEU A 164 -6.99 -16.88 -2.32
CA LEU A 164 -7.70 -16.19 -1.26
C LEU A 164 -8.27 -14.89 -1.82
N GLU A 165 -9.57 -14.72 -1.75
CA GLU A 165 -10.27 -13.48 -2.08
C GLU A 165 -10.97 -12.95 -0.83
N VAL A 166 -10.73 -11.68 -0.50
CA VAL A 166 -11.40 -11.00 0.61
C VAL A 166 -12.03 -9.73 0.09
N LYS A 167 -13.32 -9.52 0.41
CA LYS A 167 -14.08 -8.33 0.03
C LYS A 167 -14.52 -7.57 1.27
N ASP A 168 -14.31 -6.27 1.25
CA ASP A 168 -14.60 -5.31 2.33
C ASP A 168 -14.05 -5.79 3.68
N LEU A 169 -12.73 -5.74 3.81
CA LEU A 169 -12.01 -5.88 5.08
C LEU A 169 -11.87 -4.50 5.73
N GLY A 170 -12.33 -4.36 6.97
CA GLY A 170 -12.16 -3.16 7.78
C GLY A 170 -11.47 -3.49 9.10
N TYR A 171 -10.49 -2.66 9.48
CA TYR A 171 -9.81 -2.71 10.76
C TYR A 171 -9.79 -1.31 11.40
N ARG A 172 -10.25 -1.20 12.66
CA ARG A 172 -10.14 0.04 13.45
C ARG A 172 -10.28 -0.24 14.94
N SER A 173 -9.34 0.26 15.74
CA SER A 173 -9.40 0.26 17.21
C SER A 173 -9.94 -1.08 17.75
N ASP A 174 -9.26 -2.17 17.38
CA ASP A 174 -9.54 -3.56 17.78
C ASP A 174 -10.78 -4.22 17.17
N ASN A 175 -11.47 -3.55 16.24
CA ASN A 175 -12.56 -4.15 15.47
C ASN A 175 -12.07 -4.64 14.12
N VAL A 176 -12.40 -5.89 13.79
CA VAL A 176 -12.25 -6.46 12.45
C VAL A 176 -13.62 -6.78 11.89
N ASN A 177 -13.85 -6.38 10.65
CA ASN A 177 -15.02 -6.75 9.86
C ASN A 177 -14.59 -7.26 8.50
N VAL A 178 -15.15 -8.37 8.06
CA VAL A 178 -14.89 -8.98 6.75
C VAL A 178 -16.22 -9.39 6.15
N ARG A 179 -16.66 -8.72 5.08
CA ARG A 179 -17.93 -9.08 4.44
C ARG A 179 -17.86 -10.47 3.81
N THR A 180 -16.77 -10.75 3.10
CA THR A 180 -16.61 -12.01 2.37
C THR A 180 -15.15 -12.42 2.41
N LEU A 181 -14.90 -13.68 2.74
CA LEU A 181 -13.62 -14.36 2.67
C LEU A 181 -13.85 -15.68 1.95
N ASP A 182 -13.27 -15.81 0.76
CA ASP A 182 -13.34 -17.00 -0.07
C ASP A 182 -11.93 -17.57 -0.18
N LEU A 183 -11.71 -18.80 0.30
CA LEU A 183 -10.45 -19.52 0.18
C LEU A 183 -10.68 -20.80 -0.61
N GLN A 184 -9.85 -21.01 -1.62
CA GLN A 184 -9.83 -22.19 -2.44
C GLN A 184 -8.40 -22.75 -2.48
N SER A 185 -8.25 -24.04 -2.21
CA SER A 185 -6.97 -24.74 -2.30
C SER A 185 -7.18 -26.11 -2.92
N GLU A 186 -6.39 -26.41 -3.94
CA GLU A 186 -6.41 -27.70 -4.64
C GLU A 186 -5.11 -28.44 -4.36
N SER A 187 -5.22 -29.72 -4.02
CA SER A 187 -4.06 -30.58 -3.76
C SER A 187 -4.21 -31.96 -4.39
N ASN A 188 -3.12 -32.72 -4.40
CA ASN A 188 -3.15 -34.11 -4.84
C ASN A 188 -3.98 -35.06 -3.94
N LEU A 189 -4.39 -34.61 -2.75
CA LEU A 189 -5.16 -35.41 -1.81
C LEU A 189 -6.63 -34.96 -1.72
N THR A 190 -6.86 -33.65 -1.71
CA THR A 190 -8.18 -33.08 -1.48
C THR A 190 -8.27 -31.63 -1.95
N ASP A 191 -9.49 -31.18 -2.19
CA ASP A 191 -9.80 -29.79 -2.49
C ASP A 191 -10.48 -29.17 -1.25
N ILE A 192 -10.02 -27.98 -0.86
CA ILE A 192 -10.54 -27.20 0.25
C ILE A 192 -11.21 -25.95 -0.33
N VAL A 193 -12.48 -25.78 -0.01
CA VAL A 193 -13.24 -24.55 -0.31
C VAL A 193 -13.83 -24.05 1.00
N LEU A 194 -13.59 -22.78 1.31
CA LEU A 194 -14.11 -22.09 2.47
C LEU A 194 -14.71 -20.76 2.05
N ASP A 195 -16.00 -20.58 2.34
CA ASP A 195 -16.71 -19.32 2.18
C ASP A 195 -17.13 -18.84 3.58
N ALA A 196 -16.64 -17.67 3.98
CA ALA A 196 -16.83 -17.14 5.32
C ALA A 196 -17.16 -15.64 5.32
N SER A 197 -17.76 -15.18 6.41
CA SER A 197 -17.96 -13.76 6.70
C SER A 197 -17.79 -13.52 8.20
N ILE A 198 -17.24 -12.36 8.55
CA ILE A 198 -17.00 -11.95 9.93
C ILE A 198 -17.67 -10.60 10.11
N LYS A 199 -18.74 -10.56 10.89
CA LYS A 199 -19.47 -9.32 11.17
C LYS A 199 -19.27 -8.97 12.64
N GLU A 200 -18.59 -7.86 12.90
CA GLU A 200 -18.27 -7.34 14.24
C GLU A 200 -17.48 -8.32 15.12
N SER A 201 -16.16 -8.38 14.94
CA SER A 201 -15.26 -9.08 15.85
C SER A 201 -14.44 -8.08 16.66
N HIS A 202 -14.50 -8.18 17.99
CA HIS A 202 -13.56 -7.50 18.88
C HIS A 202 -12.34 -8.39 19.09
N LEU A 203 -11.15 -7.88 18.79
CA LEU A 203 -9.88 -8.52 19.17
C LEU A 203 -9.67 -8.24 20.67
N VAL A 204 -9.57 -9.32 21.47
CA VAL A 204 -9.34 -9.28 22.93
C VAL A 204 -7.86 -9.28 23.22
#